data_AF-C0FXD9-F1
#
_entry.id   AF-C0FXD9-F1
#
_cell.length_a   1.000
_cell.length_b   1.000
_cell.length_c   1.000
_cell.angle_alpha   90.00
_cell.angle_beta   90.00
_cell.angle_gamma   90.00
#
_symmetry.space_group_name_H-M   'P 1'
#
loop_
_entity.id
_entity.type
_entity.pdbx_description
1 polymer ?
#
loop_
_entity_poly.entity_id
_entity_poly.type
_entity_poly.pdbx_seq_one_letter_code
_entity_poly.pdbx_strand_id
1 'polypeptide(L)'
;MHAVTKLPEEKRIVHLSIFEKGNHLLILQKNPASETPVFSNGIPVTTAKNHGIGVQSVIYYVEKEHGQYQFYMEGEDFVVRIIL
;
A
#
# COMPACT_ATOMS: atom_id res chain seq x y z
N MET A 1 12.69 -2.73 1.85
CA MET A 1 11.35 -3.10 2.39
C MET A 1 11.33 -2.64 3.85
N HIS A 2 10.67 -1.52 4.16
CA HIS A 2 10.82 -0.81 5.47
C HIS A 2 9.50 -0.53 6.21
N ALA A 3 8.34 -0.92 5.64
CA ALA A 3 7.04 -0.48 6.15
C ALA A 3 6.77 -0.91 7.61
N VAL A 4 7.22 -2.11 8.00
CA VAL A 4 7.01 -2.68 9.35
C VAL A 4 8.27 -2.67 10.21
N THR A 5 9.42 -2.17 9.73
CA THR A 5 10.69 -2.32 10.46
C THR A 5 10.75 -1.53 11.76
N LYS A 6 9.96 -0.45 11.87
CA LYS A 6 9.83 0.34 13.11
C LYS A 6 8.97 -0.34 14.18
N LEU A 7 8.24 -1.40 13.85
CA LEU A 7 7.39 -2.12 14.78
C LEU A 7 8.17 -3.20 15.55
N PRO A 8 7.68 -3.60 16.75
CA PRO A 8 8.13 -4.83 17.42
C PRO A 8 8.01 -6.04 16.48
N GLU A 9 8.94 -6.98 16.59
CA GLU A 9 9.08 -8.10 15.64
C GLU A 9 7.79 -8.92 15.51
N GLU A 10 7.11 -9.17 16.63
CA GLU A 10 5.84 -9.88 16.73
C GLU A 10 4.68 -9.19 16.01
N LYS A 11 4.80 -7.89 15.71
CA LYS A 11 3.80 -7.11 14.96
C LYS A 11 4.15 -6.94 13.48
N ARG A 12 5.29 -7.47 13.01
CA ARG A 12 5.76 -7.28 11.62
C ARG A 12 5.07 -8.25 10.66
N ILE A 13 3.78 -8.04 10.45
CA ILE A 13 2.94 -8.87 9.59
C ILE A 13 2.51 -8.06 8.37
N VAL A 14 2.52 -8.70 7.20
CA VAL A 14 1.92 -8.14 5.98
C VAL A 14 0.90 -9.16 5.48
N HIS A 15 -0.35 -8.71 5.37
CA HIS A 15 -1.42 -9.51 4.78
C HIS A 15 -1.53 -9.18 3.29
N LEU A 16 -1.62 -10.22 2.47
CA LEU A 16 -1.83 -10.12 1.03
C LEU A 16 -3.04 -10.98 0.66
N SER A 17 -4.02 -10.38 0.01
CA SER A 17 -5.17 -11.07 -0.57
C SER A 17 -5.21 -10.79 -2.06
N ILE A 18 -5.32 -11.85 -2.86
CA ILE A 18 -5.41 -11.77 -4.32
C ILE A 18 -6.58 -12.64 -4.73
N PHE A 19 -7.54 -12.07 -5.44
CA PHE A 19 -8.72 -12.81 -5.91
C PHE A 19 -9.32 -12.16 -7.14
N GLU A 20 -10.04 -12.96 -7.92
CA GLU A 20 -10.77 -12.48 -9.09
C GLU A 20 -12.21 -12.15 -8.71
N LYS A 21 -12.75 -11.03 -9.22
CA LYS A 21 -14.17 -10.71 -9.12
C LYS A 21 -14.63 -9.94 -10.35
N GLY A 22 -15.63 -10.46 -11.06
CA GLY A 22 -16.22 -9.78 -12.21
C GLY A 22 -15.18 -9.50 -13.31
N ASN A 23 -14.33 -10.48 -13.62
CA ASN A 23 -13.25 -10.38 -14.62
C ASN A 23 -12.18 -9.31 -14.32
N HIS A 24 -12.03 -8.95 -13.04
CA HIS A 24 -10.95 -8.09 -12.55
C HIS A 24 -10.13 -8.84 -11.50
N LEU A 25 -8.83 -8.59 -11.48
CA LEU A 25 -7.92 -9.06 -10.44
C LEU A 25 -7.86 -8.01 -9.32
N LEU A 26 -8.31 -8.40 -8.13
CA LEU A 26 -8.23 -7.55 -6.94
C LEU A 26 -7.04 -7.97 -6.10
N ILE A 27 -6.17 -7.01 -5.79
CA ILE A 27 -5.02 -7.19 -4.92
C ILE A 27 -5.19 -6.25 -3.73
N LEU A 28 -5.18 -6.80 -2.53
CA LEU A 28 -5.24 -6.06 -1.27
C LEU A 28 -4.01 -6.40 -0.44
N GLN A 29 -3.20 -5.40 -0.14
CA GLN A 29 -2.11 -5.50 0.81
C GLN A 29 -2.46 -4.67 2.05
N LYS A 30 -2.28 -5.25 3.23
CA LYS A 30 -2.48 -4.60 4.52
C LYS A 30 -1.27 -4.82 5.42
N ASN A 31 -0.75 -3.77 6.05
CA ASN A 31 0.30 -3.87 7.06
C ASN A 31 0.11 -2.82 8.15
N PRO A 32 0.46 -3.11 9.40
CA PRO A 32 0.44 -2.11 10.46
C PRO A 32 1.46 -1.01 10.14
N ALA A 33 1.09 0.23 10.42
CA ALA A 33 1.95 1.39 10.30
C ALA A 33 2.32 1.90 11.70
N SER A 34 3.61 2.12 11.95
CA SER A 34 4.05 2.70 13.23
C SER A 34 3.54 4.14 13.43
N GLU A 35 3.30 4.84 12.33
CA GLU A 35 2.82 6.22 12.27
C GLU A 35 1.85 6.32 11.08
N THR A 36 0.77 7.09 11.24
CA THR A 36 -0.15 7.38 10.13
C THR A 36 0.56 8.20 9.05
N PRO A 37 0.62 7.74 7.78
CA PRO A 37 1.24 8.49 6.71
C PRO A 37 0.45 9.75 6.38
N VAL A 38 1.16 10.80 5.96
CA VAL A 38 0.54 12.00 5.40
C VAL A 38 0.12 11.71 3.97
N PHE A 39 -1.10 12.07 3.61
CA PHE A 39 -1.61 11.92 2.25
C PHE A 39 -1.70 13.27 1.55
N SER A 40 -1.37 13.30 0.26
CA SER A 40 -1.64 14.39 -0.65
C SER A 40 -2.41 13.84 -1.86
N ASN A 41 -3.63 14.33 -2.08
CA ASN A 41 -4.52 13.84 -3.14
C ASN A 41 -4.71 12.30 -3.14
N GLY A 42 -4.84 11.69 -1.95
CA GLY A 42 -5.02 10.24 -1.80
C GLY A 42 -3.74 9.41 -1.97
N ILE A 43 -2.59 10.04 -2.21
CA ILE A 43 -1.28 9.38 -2.30
C ILE A 43 -0.49 9.62 -1.02
N PRO A 44 0.05 8.57 -0.36
CA PRO A 44 0.93 8.76 0.79
C PRO A 44 2.24 9.42 0.34
N VAL A 45 2.61 10.51 1.01
CA VAL A 45 3.82 11.29 0.75
C VAL A 45 4.80 11.18 1.92
N THR A 46 6.08 11.33 1.64
CA THR A 46 7.15 11.17 2.63
C THR A 46 8.31 12.11 2.30
N THR A 47 8.91 12.70 3.33
CA THR A 47 10.18 13.45 3.23
C THR A 47 11.40 12.59 3.59
N ALA A 48 11.18 11.37 4.09
CA ALA A 48 12.26 10.45 4.44
C ALA A 48 13.03 10.00 3.19
N LYS A 49 14.36 10.12 3.23
CA LYS A 49 15.25 9.74 2.14
C LYS A 49 15.06 8.26 1.78
N ASN A 50 14.97 7.96 0.49
CA ASN A 50 14.75 6.61 -0.07
C ASN A 50 13.41 5.94 0.33
N HIS A 51 12.45 6.72 0.84
CA HIS A 51 11.09 6.25 1.12
C HIS A 51 10.13 6.75 0.04
N GLY A 52 9.07 5.98 -0.26
CA GLY A 52 8.05 6.37 -1.27
C GLY A 52 8.24 5.75 -2.67
N ILE A 53 9.40 5.17 -2.97
CA ILE A 53 9.65 4.48 -4.27
C ILE A 53 8.62 3.37 -4.52
N GLY A 54 8.26 2.60 -3.49
CA GLY A 54 7.26 1.53 -3.63
C GLY A 54 5.88 2.05 -4.05
N VAL A 55 5.46 3.20 -3.53
CA VAL A 55 4.18 3.85 -3.90
C VAL A 55 4.24 4.31 -5.36
N GLN A 56 5.34 4.93 -5.78
CA GLN A 56 5.55 5.35 -7.16
C GLN A 56 5.56 4.15 -8.13
N SER A 57 6.17 3.04 -7.75
CA SER A 57 6.16 1.81 -8.56
C SER A 57 4.76 1.23 -8.69
N VAL A 58 3.98 1.17 -7.60
CA VAL A 58 2.58 0.70 -7.66
C VAL A 58 1.78 1.56 -8.62
N ILE A 59 1.84 2.89 -8.48
CA ILE A 59 1.13 3.83 -9.37
C ILE A 59 1.54 3.59 -10.83
N TYR A 60 2.85 3.57 -11.11
CA TYR A 60 3.36 3.40 -12.47
C TYR A 60 2.87 2.11 -13.14
N TYR A 61 2.96 0.96 -12.45
CA TYR A 61 2.55 -0.31 -13.03
C TYR A 61 1.04 -0.45 -13.15
N VAL A 62 0.28 0.04 -12.17
CA VAL A 62 -1.18 -0.03 -12.21
C VAL A 62 -1.74 0.86 -13.32
N GLU A 63 -1.22 2.08 -13.48
CA GLU A 63 -1.64 2.99 -14.56
C GLU A 63 -1.26 2.46 -15.95
N LYS A 64 -0.09 1.81 -16.06
CA LYS A 64 0.34 1.17 -17.31
C LYS A 64 -0.60 0.06 -17.77
N GLU A 65 -1.16 -0.69 -16.83
CA GLU A 65 -2.14 -1.76 -17.11
C GLU A 65 -3.59 -1.24 -17.14
N HIS A 66 -3.80 0.09 -17.16
CA HIS A 66 -5.12 0.72 -17.12
C HIS A 66 -5.97 0.36 -15.89
N GLY A 67 -5.32 -0.09 -14.81
CA GLY A 67 -5.95 -0.44 -13.56
C GLY A 67 -6.23 0.76 -12.66
N GLN A 68 -6.78 0.45 -11.48
CA GLN A 68 -7.08 1.43 -10.43
C GLN A 68 -6.33 1.08 -9.15
N TYR A 69 -5.89 2.10 -8.41
CA TYR A 69 -5.27 1.93 -7.11
C TYR A 69 -5.91 2.84 -6.06
N GLN A 70 -5.78 2.45 -4.80
CA GLN A 70 -6.14 3.28 -3.66
C GLN A 70 -5.19 2.99 -2.49
N PHE A 71 -4.79 4.05 -1.81
CA PHE A 71 -4.03 3.99 -0.56
C PHE A 71 -4.88 4.58 0.56
N TYR A 72 -4.98 3.90 1.69
CA TYR A 72 -5.76 4.39 2.83
C TYR A 72 -5.30 3.73 4.14
N MET A 73 -5.81 4.24 5.25
CA MET A 73 -5.69 3.62 6.56
C MET A 73 -6.97 2.86 6.90
N GLU A 74 -6.85 1.64 7.42
CA GLU A 74 -7.92 0.90 8.04
C GLU A 74 -7.53 0.59 9.49
N GLY A 75 -7.95 1.44 10.41
CA GLY A 75 -7.42 1.42 11.78
C GLY A 75 -5.94 1.82 11.78
N GLU A 76 -5.10 0.97 12.37
CA GLU A 76 -3.64 1.16 12.42
C GLU A 76 -2.92 0.63 11.17
N ASP A 77 -3.66 -0.01 10.25
CA ASP A 77 -3.07 -0.63 9.09
C ASP A 77 -3.08 0.31 7.88
N PHE A 78 -1.92 0.43 7.24
CA PHE A 78 -1.81 0.98 5.90
C PHE A 78 -2.26 -0.07 4.88
N VAL A 79 -3.14 0.35 3.97
CA VAL A 79 -3.76 -0.50 2.98
C VAL A 79 -3.46 -0.01 1.58
N VAL A 80 -3.05 -0.93 0.73
CA VAL A 80 -2.95 -0.75 -0.73
C VAL A 80 -4.02 -1.64 -1.37
N ARG A 81 -4.92 -1.03 -2.13
CA ARG A 81 -5.88 -1.73 -2.98
C ARG A 81 -5.51 -1.48 -4.43
N ILE A 82 -5.47 -2.55 -5.23
CA ILE A 82 -5.26 -2.51 -6.67
C ILE A 82 -6.38 -3.32 -7.33
N ILE A 83 -6.89 -2.81 -8.45
CA ILE A 83 -7.84 -3.48 -9.33
C ILE A 83 -7.22 -3.44 -10.73
N LEU A 84 -6.96 -4.60 -11.31
CA LEU A 84 -6.51 -4.77 -12.69
C LEU A 84 -7.60 -5.43 -13.52
#